data_AF-A0A2D5ZJ23-F1
#
_entry.id   AF-A0A2D5ZJ23-F1
#
_cell.length_a   1.000
_cell.length_b   1.000
_cell.length_c   1.000
_cell.angle_alpha   90.00
_cell.angle_beta   90.00
_cell.angle_gamma   90.00
#
_symmetry.space_group_name_H-M   'P 1'
#
loop_
_entity.id
_entity.type
_entity.pdbx_description
1 polymer ?
#
loop_
_entity_poly.entity_id
_entity_poly.type
_entity_poly.pdbx_seq_one_letter_code
_entity_poly.pdbx_strand_id
1 'polypeptide(L)'
;MPGGAARRGSQPIRRHHDSGAQPRRRADILNEHGQCAGAVLYNMETQEYFAVEAKAVVMATGGCGRLHIQGFMTTNHHGATGDGIVMGYRAGAPVVFLHTVQYHPTGIVFPEQAEGILITEKLRGSGANLVNFDGEQLVNEREPRDVEAASIIKECVVENKGVPTPTGKLGIRLDSPMIEMLADEGTVQKESPGKYILYKRFGIDISKEPMLIYPTLHYQNGSLELQADGRTCLPGLFIAGKVGGGIHGANRLMGSSLLDIVVYGRISGASSAEYIAGEHTDGALHLDHARSYSSEIDGRVAPALIPDYTDPELWERQLTTSYVGNVR
;
A
#
# COMPACT_ATOMS: atom_id res chain seq x y z
N MET A 1 -59.72 5.58 1.65
CA MET A 1 -58.68 6.42 1.00
C MET A 1 -57.68 6.83 2.07
N PRO A 2 -56.54 6.12 2.20
CA PRO A 2 -55.62 6.31 3.32
C PRO A 2 -54.68 7.50 3.10
N GLY A 3 -54.24 8.11 4.20
CA GLY A 3 -53.41 9.32 4.26
C GLY A 3 -51.95 9.09 3.89
N GLY A 4 -51.35 10.10 3.26
CA GLY A 4 -49.95 10.13 2.86
C GLY A 4 -49.04 10.62 3.99
N ALA A 5 -48.03 9.82 4.31
CA ALA A 5 -46.94 10.19 5.21
C ALA A 5 -45.94 11.11 4.49
N ALA A 6 -45.64 12.26 5.10
CA ALA A 6 -44.63 13.20 4.63
C ALA A 6 -43.22 12.64 4.87
N ARG A 7 -42.44 12.49 3.79
CA ARG A 7 -41.00 12.16 3.85
C ARG A 7 -40.22 13.35 4.42
N ARG A 8 -39.45 13.14 5.48
CA ARG A 8 -38.46 14.11 5.99
C ARG A 8 -37.31 14.21 4.98
N GLY A 9 -37.10 15.41 4.44
CA GLY A 9 -35.97 15.70 3.55
C GLY A 9 -34.67 15.83 4.33
N SER A 10 -33.60 15.24 3.81
CA SER A 10 -32.22 15.48 4.23
C SER A 10 -31.84 16.93 3.91
N GLN A 11 -31.36 17.67 4.91
CA GLN A 11 -30.83 19.01 4.67
C GLN A 11 -29.39 18.94 4.14
N PRO A 12 -29.06 19.66 3.06
CA PRO A 12 -27.68 19.74 2.58
C PRO A 12 -26.83 20.57 3.55
N ILE A 13 -25.67 20.02 3.94
CA ILE A 13 -24.66 20.72 4.73
C ILE A 13 -24.12 21.89 3.89
N ARG A 14 -24.11 23.09 4.47
CA ARG A 14 -23.68 24.33 3.80
C ARG A 14 -22.21 24.26 3.40
N ARG A 15 -21.93 24.73 2.18
CA ARG A 15 -20.60 24.90 1.59
C ARG A 15 -19.80 25.97 2.36
N HIS A 16 -18.64 25.61 2.89
CA HIS A 16 -17.57 26.55 3.18
C HIS A 16 -16.47 26.36 2.14
N HIS A 17 -16.24 27.39 1.32
CA HIS A 17 -15.09 27.47 0.42
C HIS A 17 -13.84 27.72 1.26
N ASP A 18 -12.95 26.72 1.33
CA ASP A 18 -11.58 26.89 1.80
C ASP A 18 -10.65 26.61 0.61
N SER A 19 -10.19 27.69 -0.03
CA SER A 19 -9.51 27.71 -1.33
C SER A 19 -8.01 27.38 -1.24
N GLY A 20 -7.66 26.27 -0.60
CA GLY A 20 -6.25 25.86 -0.47
C GLY A 20 -5.99 24.43 -0.03
N ALA A 21 -7.02 23.60 0.16
CA ALA A 21 -6.85 22.23 0.62
C ALA A 21 -7.00 21.23 -0.54
N GLN A 22 -5.90 20.57 -0.89
CA GLN A 22 -5.92 19.40 -1.77
C GLN A 22 -6.89 18.31 -1.26
N PRO A 23 -7.44 17.49 -2.17
CA PRO A 23 -8.53 16.57 -1.89
C PRO A 23 -8.19 15.54 -0.80
N ARG A 24 -8.97 15.54 0.28
CA ARG A 24 -8.71 14.78 1.52
C ARG A 24 -9.59 13.53 1.57
N ARG A 25 -9.00 12.33 1.53
CA ARG A 25 -9.71 11.09 1.87
C ARG A 25 -9.89 11.04 3.39
N ARG A 26 -11.12 11.02 3.91
CA ARG A 26 -11.38 11.00 5.35
C ARG A 26 -12.54 10.09 5.75
N ALA A 27 -12.22 9.21 6.70
CA ALA A 27 -13.00 8.70 7.84
C ALA A 27 -14.03 7.58 7.60
N ASP A 28 -13.87 6.55 8.41
CA ASP A 28 -14.89 5.68 8.97
C ASP A 28 -15.93 6.46 9.80
N ILE A 29 -17.16 5.95 9.90
CA ILE A 29 -18.25 6.54 10.68
C ILE A 29 -18.57 5.60 11.84
N LEU A 30 -18.61 6.13 13.06
CA LEU A 30 -19.06 5.39 14.24
C LEU A 30 -20.49 5.77 14.61
N ASN A 31 -21.23 4.84 15.20
CA ASN A 31 -22.48 5.14 15.89
C ASN A 31 -22.23 5.42 17.39
N GLU A 32 -23.25 5.93 18.09
CA GLU A 32 -23.20 6.24 19.52
C GLU A 32 -22.85 5.04 20.45
N HIS A 33 -22.88 3.82 19.91
CA HIS A 33 -22.48 2.59 20.59
C HIS A 33 -21.01 2.20 20.31
N GLY A 34 -20.26 3.02 19.57
CA GLY A 34 -18.86 2.76 19.20
C GLY A 34 -18.67 1.74 18.07
N GLN A 35 -19.73 1.43 17.32
CA GLN A 35 -19.70 0.48 16.22
C GLN A 35 -19.42 1.20 14.91
N CYS A 36 -18.62 0.60 14.03
CA CYS A 36 -18.42 1.09 12.68
C CYS A 36 -19.71 0.90 11.87
N ALA A 37 -20.28 2.03 11.45
CA ALA A 37 -21.60 2.12 10.84
C ALA A 37 -21.54 2.73 9.42
N GLY A 38 -20.35 2.86 8.84
CA GLY A 38 -20.20 3.40 7.50
C GLY A 38 -18.86 4.08 7.24
N ALA A 39 -18.83 4.89 6.20
CA ALA A 39 -17.69 5.71 5.83
C ALA A 39 -18.14 7.04 5.22
N VAL A 40 -17.33 8.08 5.45
CA VAL A 40 -17.38 9.30 4.67
C VAL A 40 -16.45 9.13 3.47
N LEU A 41 -17.00 9.33 2.29
CA LEU A 41 -16.28 9.28 1.03
C LEU A 41 -16.11 10.70 0.51
N TYR A 42 -14.99 10.94 -0.16
CA TYR A 42 -14.72 12.20 -0.84
C TYR A 42 -14.50 11.90 -2.31
N ASN A 43 -15.36 12.46 -3.16
CA ASN A 43 -15.20 12.36 -4.60
C ASN A 43 -14.14 13.37 -5.05
N MET A 44 -13.04 12.85 -5.59
CA MET A 44 -11.90 13.67 -6.02
C MET A 44 -12.23 14.57 -7.21
N GLU A 45 -13.20 14.18 -8.05
CA GLU A 45 -13.61 14.91 -9.25
C GLU A 45 -14.63 16.00 -8.90
N THR A 46 -15.69 15.67 -8.16
CA THR A 46 -16.75 16.65 -7.82
C THR A 46 -16.44 17.46 -6.57
N GLN A 47 -15.43 17.06 -5.80
CA GLN A 47 -15.07 17.64 -4.50
C GLN A 47 -16.18 17.56 -3.44
N GLU A 48 -17.12 16.64 -3.62
CA GLU A 48 -18.24 16.45 -2.71
C GLU A 48 -17.98 15.32 -1.71
N TYR A 49 -18.53 15.50 -0.51
CA TYR A 49 -18.55 14.46 0.53
C TYR A 49 -19.84 13.66 0.45
N PHE A 50 -19.73 12.35 0.62
CA PHE A 50 -20.84 11.41 0.68
C PHE A 50 -20.72 10.60 1.97
N ALA A 51 -21.82 10.41 2.68
CA ALA A 51 -21.88 9.45 3.77
C ALA A 51 -22.51 8.16 3.23
N VAL A 52 -21.82 7.03 3.44
CA VAL A 52 -22.36 5.70 3.17
C VAL A 52 -22.58 5.03 4.51
N GLU A 53 -23.84 4.73 4.81
CA GLU A 53 -24.23 3.96 5.98
C GLU A 53 -24.19 2.47 5.65
N ALA A 54 -23.58 1.68 6.52
CA ALA A 54 -23.47 0.24 6.33
C ALA A 54 -23.45 -0.47 7.69
N LYS A 55 -24.14 -1.61 7.76
CA LYS A 55 -24.13 -2.47 8.94
C LYS A 55 -22.76 -3.11 9.19
N ALA A 56 -21.98 -3.33 8.13
CA ALA A 56 -20.62 -3.81 8.19
C ALA A 56 -19.76 -3.14 7.12
N VAL A 57 -18.51 -2.85 7.45
CA VAL A 57 -17.50 -2.24 6.58
C VAL A 57 -16.30 -3.17 6.51
N VAL A 58 -15.86 -3.50 5.28
CA VAL A 58 -14.62 -4.25 5.05
C VAL A 58 -13.57 -3.29 4.49
N MET A 59 -12.51 -3.04 5.26
CA MET A 59 -11.40 -2.19 4.85
C MET A 59 -10.30 -3.01 4.18
N ALA A 60 -9.93 -2.63 2.96
CA ALA A 60 -8.89 -3.28 2.15
C ALA A 60 -7.99 -2.26 1.43
N THR A 61 -7.54 -1.24 2.17
CA THR A 61 -6.89 -0.02 1.63
C THR A 61 -5.38 -0.17 1.38
N GLY A 62 -4.81 -1.36 1.58
CA GLY A 62 -3.39 -1.59 1.39
C GLY A 62 -2.53 -1.09 2.55
N GLY A 63 -1.26 -0.80 2.27
CA GLY A 63 -0.28 -0.37 3.29
C GLY A 63 0.21 1.07 3.10
N CYS A 64 1.29 1.42 3.79
CA CYS A 64 1.89 2.76 3.80
C CYS A 64 3.25 2.87 3.07
N GLY A 65 3.50 2.00 2.09
CA GLY A 65 4.80 1.94 1.41
C GLY A 65 5.22 3.22 0.70
N ARG A 66 4.30 4.17 0.44
CA ARG A 66 4.60 5.47 -0.16
C ARG A 66 5.12 6.51 0.85
N LEU A 67 5.19 6.16 2.14
CA LEU A 67 5.87 6.98 3.14
C LEU A 67 7.40 6.96 3.02
N HIS A 68 7.97 6.10 2.15
CA HIS A 68 9.42 6.01 1.94
C HIS A 68 10.20 5.93 3.25
N ILE A 69 9.81 4.96 4.09
CA ILE A 69 10.38 4.76 5.43
C ILE A 69 11.91 4.68 5.34
N GLN A 70 12.59 5.52 6.12
CA GLN A 70 14.06 5.69 6.11
C GLN A 70 14.62 6.23 4.78
N GLY A 71 13.82 6.92 3.97
CA GLY A 71 14.25 7.50 2.69
C GLY A 71 14.40 6.48 1.55
N PHE A 72 14.07 5.21 1.79
CA PHE A 72 14.19 4.17 0.77
C PHE A 72 13.15 4.34 -0.32
N MET A 73 13.54 4.03 -1.55
CA MET A 73 12.60 3.86 -2.65
C MET A 73 11.60 2.74 -2.35
N THR A 74 10.48 2.72 -3.06
CA THR A 74 9.38 1.80 -2.78
C THR A 74 8.88 1.10 -4.03
N THR A 75 8.59 -0.20 -3.91
CA THR A 75 7.91 -0.95 -4.98
C THR A 75 6.40 -0.76 -4.94
N ASN A 76 5.89 0.03 -4.00
CA ASN A 76 4.47 0.13 -3.72
C ASN A 76 3.81 1.07 -4.73
N HIS A 77 2.55 0.78 -5.06
CA HIS A 77 1.72 1.67 -5.86
C HIS A 77 1.59 3.04 -5.17
N HIS A 78 1.41 4.11 -5.96
CA HIS A 78 1.28 5.48 -5.44
C HIS A 78 0.17 5.65 -4.39
N GLY A 79 -0.89 4.84 -4.48
CA GLY A 79 -1.99 4.83 -3.51
C GLY A 79 -1.71 4.16 -2.16
N ALA A 80 -0.51 3.59 -1.93
CA ALA A 80 -0.15 2.96 -0.66
C ALA A 80 0.30 4.00 0.38
N THR A 81 -0.62 4.90 0.76
CA THR A 81 -0.37 6.06 1.63
C THR A 81 -0.68 5.81 3.10
N GLY A 82 -1.21 4.62 3.45
CA GLY A 82 -1.55 4.26 4.82
C GLY A 82 -2.87 4.82 5.34
N ASP A 83 -3.74 5.30 4.46
CA ASP A 83 -5.00 5.97 4.82
C ASP A 83 -5.86 5.11 5.77
N GLY A 84 -6.04 3.82 5.47
CA GLY A 84 -6.86 2.94 6.30
C GLY A 84 -6.29 2.67 7.69
N ILE A 85 -4.96 2.62 7.80
CA ILE A 85 -4.27 2.43 9.08
C ILE A 85 -4.58 3.61 9.99
N VAL A 86 -4.48 4.82 9.44
CA VAL A 86 -4.78 6.06 10.16
C VAL A 86 -6.27 6.15 10.50
N MET A 87 -7.17 5.75 9.60
CA MET A 87 -8.61 5.72 9.86
C MET A 87 -8.95 4.78 11.01
N GLY A 88 -8.56 3.50 10.92
CA GLY A 88 -8.84 2.53 11.99
C GLY A 88 -8.21 2.91 13.33
N TYR A 89 -6.97 3.43 13.33
CA TYR A 89 -6.33 3.93 14.54
C TYR A 89 -7.14 5.06 15.20
N ARG A 90 -7.62 6.02 14.41
CA ARG A 90 -8.45 7.14 14.90
C ARG A 90 -9.79 6.69 15.45
N ALA A 91 -10.36 5.62 14.91
CA ALA A 91 -11.58 5.02 15.45
C ALA A 91 -11.34 4.14 16.69
N GLY A 92 -10.09 3.94 17.09
CA GLY A 92 -9.72 3.20 18.31
C GLY A 92 -9.27 1.76 18.07
N ALA A 93 -9.08 1.34 16.82
CA ALA A 93 -8.49 0.04 16.54
C ALA A 93 -6.99 0.04 16.85
N PRO A 94 -6.47 -0.95 17.60
CA PRO A 94 -5.06 -1.02 17.94
C PRO A 94 -4.21 -1.29 16.69
N VAL A 95 -2.99 -0.76 16.70
CA VAL A 95 -1.96 -1.06 15.69
C VAL A 95 -0.93 -2.01 16.29
N VAL A 96 -0.55 -3.03 15.54
CA VAL A 96 0.43 -4.04 15.96
C VAL A 96 1.60 -4.05 14.99
N PHE A 97 2.81 -4.27 15.52
CA PHE A 97 4.04 -4.38 14.72
C PHE A 97 4.35 -3.18 13.79
N LEU A 98 3.86 -1.97 14.07
CA LEU A 98 4.02 -0.82 13.15
C LEU A 98 5.49 -0.47 12.82
N HIS A 99 6.42 -0.89 13.68
CA HIS A 99 7.87 -0.74 13.49
C HIS A 99 8.46 -1.72 12.45
N THR A 100 7.70 -2.72 12.00
CA THR A 100 8.21 -3.79 11.12
C THR A 100 7.79 -3.53 9.67
N VAL A 101 8.73 -2.98 8.91
CA VAL A 101 8.65 -2.87 7.45
C VAL A 101 9.71 -3.76 6.82
N GLN A 102 9.34 -4.39 5.70
CA GLN A 102 10.21 -5.30 4.96
C GLN A 102 10.72 -4.61 3.69
N TYR A 103 12.03 -4.69 3.52
CA TYR A 103 12.73 -4.30 2.31
C TYR A 103 12.89 -5.52 1.40
N HIS A 104 12.60 -5.36 0.12
CA HIS A 104 12.93 -6.36 -0.88
C HIS A 104 14.39 -6.14 -1.31
N PRO A 105 15.23 -7.18 -1.37
CA PRO A 105 16.65 -7.02 -1.66
C PRO A 105 16.91 -6.50 -3.08
N THR A 106 16.13 -6.98 -4.06
CA THR A 106 16.36 -6.70 -5.47
C THR A 106 15.41 -5.64 -6.04
N GLY A 107 15.49 -4.41 -5.53
CA GLY A 107 14.89 -3.25 -6.19
C GLY A 107 15.86 -2.66 -7.21
N ILE A 108 15.37 -2.18 -8.35
CA ILE A 108 16.24 -1.55 -9.36
C ILE A 108 16.85 -0.27 -8.77
N VAL A 109 18.17 -0.10 -8.90
CA VAL A 109 18.85 1.18 -8.63
C VAL A 109 19.38 1.85 -9.90
N PHE A 110 19.57 1.07 -10.97
CA PHE A 110 19.90 1.56 -12.30
C PHE A 110 19.25 0.66 -13.37
N PRO A 111 18.63 1.23 -14.42
CA PRO A 111 18.57 2.65 -14.78
C PRO A 111 17.64 3.48 -13.87
N GLU A 112 17.95 4.76 -13.69
CA GLU A 112 17.29 5.66 -12.72
C GLU A 112 15.78 5.80 -12.95
N GLN A 113 15.33 5.74 -14.21
CA GLN A 113 13.91 5.84 -14.56
C GLN A 113 13.08 4.64 -14.08
N ALA A 114 13.75 3.53 -13.77
CA ALA A 114 13.14 2.31 -13.26
C ALA A 114 13.39 2.10 -11.76
N GLU A 115 13.99 3.08 -11.08
CA GLU A 115 14.39 2.94 -9.69
C GLU A 115 13.22 2.58 -8.76
N GLY A 116 13.46 1.66 -7.83
CA GLY A 116 12.45 1.18 -6.88
C GLY A 116 11.45 0.20 -7.49
N ILE A 117 11.52 -0.09 -8.80
CA ILE A 117 10.74 -1.18 -9.38
C ILE A 117 11.30 -2.50 -8.86
N LEU A 118 10.39 -3.38 -8.43
CA LEU A 118 10.71 -4.72 -7.94
C LEU A 118 11.32 -5.59 -9.06
N ILE A 119 12.45 -6.24 -8.81
CA ILE A 119 12.89 -7.42 -9.54
C ILE A 119 12.42 -8.67 -8.80
N THR A 120 11.76 -9.58 -9.51
CA THR A 120 11.17 -10.78 -8.92
C THR A 120 12.22 -11.67 -8.28
N GLU A 121 11.89 -12.19 -7.09
CA GLU A 121 12.69 -13.18 -6.35
C GLU A 121 12.91 -14.47 -7.15
N LYS A 122 12.07 -14.74 -8.17
CA LYS A 122 12.28 -15.84 -9.12
C LYS A 122 13.67 -15.83 -9.76
N LEU A 123 14.23 -14.66 -10.10
CA LEU A 123 15.55 -14.57 -10.74
C LEU A 123 16.65 -15.14 -9.83
N ARG A 124 16.62 -14.80 -8.55
CA ARG A 124 17.50 -15.39 -7.53
C ARG A 124 17.27 -16.89 -7.39
N GLY A 125 16.01 -17.30 -7.31
CA GLY A 125 15.63 -18.73 -7.27
C GLY A 125 16.05 -19.53 -8.52
N SER A 126 16.26 -18.86 -9.65
CA SER A 126 16.72 -19.44 -10.92
C SER A 126 18.25 -19.43 -11.07
N GLY A 127 19.00 -18.93 -10.08
CA GLY A 127 20.47 -18.99 -10.05
C GLY A 127 21.18 -17.66 -10.32
N ALA A 128 20.48 -16.52 -10.30
CA ALA A 128 21.16 -15.22 -10.35
C ALA A 128 21.76 -14.86 -8.99
N ASN A 129 23.09 -14.74 -8.93
CA ASN A 129 23.80 -14.47 -7.68
C ASN A 129 23.87 -12.98 -7.34
N LEU A 130 24.03 -12.67 -6.05
CA LEU A 130 24.29 -11.32 -5.57
C LEU A 130 25.80 -11.10 -5.45
N VAL A 131 26.37 -10.29 -6.35
CA VAL A 131 27.83 -10.08 -6.44
C VAL A 131 28.22 -8.61 -6.27
N ASN A 132 29.26 -8.36 -5.48
CA ASN A 132 29.77 -7.02 -5.20
C ASN A 132 30.58 -6.43 -6.36
N PHE A 133 31.20 -5.27 -6.11
CA PHE A 133 32.08 -4.59 -7.06
C PHE A 133 33.25 -5.48 -7.51
N ASP A 134 33.83 -6.24 -6.60
CA ASP A 134 34.97 -7.14 -6.83
C ASP A 134 34.59 -8.48 -7.51
N GLY A 135 33.28 -8.74 -7.67
CA GLY A 135 32.76 -9.98 -8.23
C GLY A 135 32.61 -11.12 -7.21
N GLU A 136 32.67 -10.81 -5.92
CA GLU A 136 32.50 -11.77 -4.84
C GLU A 136 31.01 -11.93 -4.50
N GLN A 137 30.58 -13.17 -4.27
CA GLN A 137 29.23 -13.47 -3.83
C GLN A 137 29.03 -13.06 -2.35
N LEU A 138 27.94 -12.36 -2.05
CA LEU A 138 27.68 -11.80 -0.72
C LEU A 138 27.10 -12.81 0.27
N VAL A 139 26.01 -13.44 -0.15
CA VAL A 139 25.08 -14.17 0.71
C VAL A 139 24.35 -15.18 -0.15
N ASN A 140 23.90 -16.28 0.44
CA ASN A 140 23.00 -17.20 -0.24
C ASN A 140 21.71 -16.46 -0.61
N GLU A 141 21.36 -16.51 -1.89
CA GLU A 141 20.26 -15.77 -2.49
C GLU A 141 18.88 -16.26 -2.04
N ARG A 142 18.85 -17.32 -1.23
CA ARG A 142 17.66 -17.92 -0.64
C ARG A 142 17.52 -17.62 0.86
N GLU A 143 18.42 -16.82 1.42
CA GLU A 143 18.28 -16.32 2.79
C GLU A 143 17.00 -15.48 2.95
N PRO A 144 16.52 -15.29 4.19
CA PRO A 144 15.44 -14.35 4.47
C PRO A 144 15.75 -12.93 3.96
N ARG A 145 14.71 -12.20 3.56
CA ARG A 145 14.84 -10.89 2.90
C ARG A 145 15.55 -9.84 3.74
N ASP A 146 15.39 -9.88 5.06
CA ASP A 146 16.09 -9.03 6.01
C ASP A 146 17.60 -9.31 6.03
N VAL A 147 18.00 -10.59 5.97
CA VAL A 147 19.41 -10.99 5.85
C VAL A 147 20.00 -10.53 4.53
N GLU A 148 19.32 -10.78 3.40
CA GLU A 148 19.78 -10.32 2.09
C GLU A 148 19.89 -8.80 2.01
N ALA A 149 18.84 -8.07 2.42
CA ALA A 149 18.82 -6.61 2.38
C ALA A 149 19.89 -6.00 3.29
N ALA A 150 20.06 -6.51 4.51
CA ALA A 150 21.11 -6.05 5.42
C ALA A 150 22.51 -6.32 4.87
N SER A 151 22.72 -7.49 4.25
CA SER A 151 24.01 -7.84 3.62
C SER A 151 24.35 -6.87 2.48
N ILE A 152 23.39 -6.56 1.61
CA ILE A 152 23.59 -5.60 0.51
C ILE A 152 23.93 -4.20 1.06
N ILE A 153 23.19 -3.72 2.06
CA ILE A 153 23.42 -2.38 2.66
C ILE A 153 24.82 -2.31 3.27
N LYS A 154 25.20 -3.33 4.05
CA LYS A 154 26.51 -3.42 4.69
C LYS A 154 27.62 -3.40 3.64
N GLU A 155 27.51 -4.22 2.60
CA GLU A 155 28.52 -4.33 1.54
C GLU A 155 28.72 -2.99 0.82
N CYS A 156 27.62 -2.30 0.50
CA CYS A 156 27.69 -1.03 -0.19
C CYS A 156 28.27 0.09 0.69
N VAL A 157 27.78 0.22 1.92
CA VAL A 157 27.98 1.43 2.73
C VAL A 157 29.12 1.30 3.74
N VAL A 158 29.34 0.09 4.28
CA VAL A 158 30.37 -0.16 5.30
C VAL A 158 31.65 -0.65 4.65
N GLU A 159 31.54 -1.64 3.77
CA GLU A 159 32.71 -2.26 3.12
C GLU A 159 33.18 -1.47 1.89
N ASN A 160 32.39 -0.49 1.42
CA ASN A 160 32.65 0.31 0.21
C ASN A 160 32.83 -0.54 -1.06
N LYS A 161 32.15 -1.70 -1.11
CA LYS A 161 32.18 -2.64 -2.24
C LYS A 161 30.91 -2.57 -3.10
N GLY A 162 30.15 -1.49 -2.98
CA GLY A 162 29.00 -1.20 -3.84
C GLY A 162 29.43 -0.72 -5.23
N VAL A 163 28.67 -1.08 -6.25
CA VAL A 163 28.83 -0.58 -7.61
C VAL A 163 28.18 0.80 -7.73
N PRO A 164 28.93 1.85 -8.11
CA PRO A 164 28.37 3.18 -8.26
C PRO A 164 27.51 3.31 -9.52
N THR A 165 26.40 4.01 -9.42
CA THR A 165 25.60 4.48 -10.57
C THR A 165 26.14 5.82 -11.07
N PRO A 166 25.77 6.27 -12.29
CA PRO A 166 26.14 7.60 -12.80
C PRO A 166 25.69 8.76 -11.90
N THR A 167 24.66 8.54 -11.09
CA THR A 167 24.11 9.50 -10.12
C THR A 167 24.74 9.44 -8.74
N GLY A 168 25.76 8.59 -8.55
CA GLY A 168 26.47 8.45 -7.27
C GLY A 168 25.75 7.59 -6.24
N LYS A 169 24.69 6.88 -6.62
CA LYS A 169 24.06 5.85 -5.77
C LYS A 169 24.91 4.58 -5.82
N LEU A 170 24.70 3.69 -4.84
CA LEU A 170 25.39 2.41 -4.77
C LEU A 170 24.40 1.27 -4.98
N GLY A 171 24.87 0.20 -5.60
CA GLY A 171 24.13 -1.03 -5.79
C GLY A 171 25.01 -2.27 -5.73
N ILE A 172 24.38 -3.44 -5.80
CA ILE A 172 25.00 -4.75 -5.99
C ILE A 172 24.58 -5.27 -7.36
N ARG A 173 25.37 -6.16 -7.95
CA ARG A 173 25.00 -6.83 -9.20
C ARG A 173 24.15 -8.05 -8.88
N LEU A 174 22.98 -8.14 -9.50
CA LEU A 174 22.22 -9.38 -9.63
C LEU A 174 22.65 -10.03 -10.94
N ASP A 175 23.43 -11.10 -10.84
CA ASP A 175 24.10 -11.78 -11.94
C ASP A 175 23.13 -12.68 -12.73
N SER A 176 22.19 -12.05 -13.45
CA SER A 176 21.24 -12.75 -14.32
C SER A 176 21.87 -13.52 -15.49
N PRO A 177 23.03 -13.13 -16.07
CA PRO A 177 23.72 -13.95 -17.06
C PRO A 177 24.05 -15.37 -16.57
N MET A 178 24.28 -15.56 -15.26
CA MET A 178 24.50 -16.89 -14.69
C MET A 178 23.32 -17.85 -14.96
N ILE A 179 22.10 -17.34 -15.10
CA ILE A 179 20.92 -18.17 -15.43
C ILE A 179 21.08 -18.81 -16.81
N GLU A 180 21.61 -18.09 -17.80
CA GLU A 180 21.86 -18.63 -19.15
C GLU A 180 22.94 -19.71 -19.12
N MET A 181 23.91 -19.61 -18.20
CA MET A 181 24.97 -20.61 -18.03
C MET A 181 24.50 -21.87 -17.31
N LEU A 182 23.55 -21.74 -16.39
CA LEU A 182 23.00 -22.85 -15.59
C LEU A 182 21.86 -23.58 -16.30
N ALA A 183 21.19 -22.92 -17.24
CA ALA A 183 20.08 -23.45 -18.02
C ALA A 183 20.42 -23.42 -19.53
N ASP A 184 19.44 -23.10 -20.37
CA ASP A 184 19.60 -22.99 -21.82
C ASP A 184 19.61 -21.52 -22.28
N GLU A 185 20.24 -21.24 -23.43
CA GLU A 185 20.22 -19.91 -24.04
C GLU A 185 18.78 -19.41 -24.29
N GLY A 186 18.50 -18.18 -23.86
CA GLY A 186 17.18 -17.54 -23.93
C GLY A 186 16.32 -17.75 -22.68
N THR A 187 16.83 -18.43 -21.65
CA THR A 187 16.06 -18.69 -20.41
C THR A 187 15.65 -17.40 -19.71
N VAL A 188 16.53 -16.39 -19.64
CA VAL A 188 16.21 -15.11 -18.97
C VAL A 188 15.05 -14.40 -19.68
N GLN A 189 15.08 -14.38 -21.01
CA GLN A 189 14.02 -13.76 -21.82
C GLN A 189 12.68 -14.50 -21.65
N LYS A 190 12.71 -15.83 -21.64
CA LYS A 190 11.51 -16.68 -21.50
C LYS A 190 10.91 -16.58 -20.09
N GLU A 191 11.74 -16.66 -19.06
CA GLU A 191 11.29 -16.81 -17.67
C GLU A 191 11.06 -15.46 -16.96
N SER A 192 11.69 -14.39 -17.45
CA SER A 192 11.57 -13.02 -16.92
C SER A 192 11.29 -11.95 -18.02
N PRO A 193 10.28 -12.16 -18.90
CA PRO A 193 10.07 -11.32 -20.08
C PRO A 193 9.79 -9.85 -19.73
N GLY A 194 9.05 -9.60 -18.65
CA GLY A 194 8.74 -8.23 -18.23
C GLY A 194 9.99 -7.42 -17.84
N LYS A 195 10.99 -8.08 -17.23
CA LYS A 195 12.28 -7.42 -16.90
C LYS A 195 13.17 -7.31 -18.12
N TYR A 196 13.21 -8.35 -18.94
CA TYR A 196 13.93 -8.30 -20.21
C TYR A 196 13.48 -7.11 -21.06
N ILE A 197 12.16 -6.95 -21.28
CA ILE A 197 11.58 -5.84 -22.04
C ILE A 197 11.86 -4.49 -21.38
N LEU A 198 11.74 -4.39 -20.05
CA LEU A 198 12.00 -3.15 -19.31
C LEU A 198 13.44 -2.67 -19.53
N TYR A 199 14.43 -3.52 -19.30
CA TYR A 199 15.84 -3.17 -19.44
C TYR A 199 16.25 -2.96 -20.90
N LYS A 200 15.67 -3.72 -21.84
CA LYS A 200 15.94 -3.55 -23.28
C LYS A 200 15.58 -2.15 -23.78
N ARG A 201 14.55 -1.50 -23.21
CA ARG A 201 14.18 -0.10 -23.53
C ARG A 201 15.28 0.90 -23.18
N PHE A 202 16.17 0.53 -22.26
CA PHE A 202 17.35 1.31 -21.87
C PHE A 202 18.63 0.77 -22.50
N GLY A 203 18.53 -0.12 -23.49
CA GLY A 203 19.68 -0.69 -24.19
C GLY A 203 20.43 -1.77 -23.41
N ILE A 204 19.90 -2.25 -22.28
CA ILE A 204 20.57 -3.25 -21.42
C ILE A 204 19.99 -4.63 -21.72
N ASP A 205 20.86 -5.60 -22.01
CA ASP A 205 20.49 -6.99 -22.22
C ASP A 205 20.78 -7.83 -20.97
N ILE A 206 19.76 -8.07 -20.15
CA ILE A 206 19.92 -8.71 -18.84
C ILE A 206 20.30 -10.20 -18.91
N SER A 207 20.27 -10.82 -20.09
CA SER A 207 20.85 -12.17 -20.28
C SER A 207 22.37 -12.13 -20.48
N LYS A 208 22.94 -10.95 -20.72
CA LYS A 208 24.38 -10.75 -21.01
C LYS A 208 25.06 -9.87 -19.98
N GLU A 209 24.32 -9.00 -19.33
CA GLU A 209 24.81 -8.05 -18.34
C GLU A 209 24.03 -8.16 -17.02
N PRO A 210 24.69 -8.04 -15.86
CA PRO A 210 24.03 -8.07 -14.57
C PRO A 210 23.16 -6.83 -14.35
N MET A 211 22.09 -6.99 -13.57
CA MET A 211 21.23 -5.87 -13.16
C MET A 211 21.77 -5.21 -11.90
N LEU A 212 21.79 -3.89 -11.83
CA LEU A 212 22.14 -3.18 -10.60
C LEU A 212 20.93 -3.02 -9.69
N ILE A 213 21.08 -3.53 -8.47
CA ILE A 213 20.02 -3.57 -7.46
C ILE A 213 20.43 -2.93 -6.14
N TYR A 214 19.43 -2.44 -5.41
CA TYR A 214 19.56 -2.02 -4.02
C TYR A 214 18.25 -2.29 -3.26
N PRO A 215 18.29 -2.54 -1.93
CA PRO A 215 17.09 -2.79 -1.18
C PRO A 215 16.05 -1.67 -1.32
N THR A 216 14.79 -2.06 -1.40
CA THR A 216 13.67 -1.16 -1.66
C THR A 216 12.50 -1.51 -0.76
N LEU A 217 11.84 -0.52 -0.15
CA LEU A 217 10.68 -0.70 0.70
C LEU A 217 9.57 -1.43 -0.07
N HIS A 218 9.08 -2.53 0.50
CA HIS A 218 8.20 -3.44 -0.23
C HIS A 218 6.94 -3.79 0.53
N TYR A 219 7.08 -4.22 1.77
CA TYR A 219 5.95 -4.67 2.58
C TYR A 219 5.96 -4.03 3.96
N GLN A 220 4.77 -3.88 4.54
CA GLN A 220 4.56 -3.39 5.88
C GLN A 220 3.93 -4.56 6.61
N ASN A 221 4.60 -5.14 7.61
CA ASN A 221 4.12 -6.36 8.26
C ASN A 221 3.12 -6.04 9.37
N GLY A 222 3.31 -4.92 10.08
CA GLY A 222 2.38 -4.45 11.10
C GLY A 222 1.41 -3.41 10.61
N SER A 223 0.18 -3.41 11.12
CA SER A 223 -0.90 -2.51 10.74
C SER A 223 -2.02 -2.60 11.79
N LEU A 224 -3.28 -2.34 11.46
CA LEU A 224 -4.43 -2.57 12.34
C LEU A 224 -4.48 -4.05 12.76
N GLU A 225 -4.74 -4.31 14.04
CA GLU A 225 -4.84 -5.68 14.54
C GLU A 225 -5.98 -6.45 13.84
N LEU A 226 -5.59 -7.54 13.17
CA LEU A 226 -6.49 -8.44 12.46
C LEU A 226 -6.79 -9.66 13.35
N GLN A 227 -8.08 -9.93 13.60
CA GLN A 227 -8.50 -11.15 14.26
C GLN A 227 -8.65 -12.31 13.26
N ALA A 228 -8.63 -13.55 13.77
CA ALA A 228 -8.65 -14.76 12.94
C ALA A 228 -9.88 -14.86 12.02
N ASP A 229 -11.00 -14.26 12.42
CA ASP A 229 -12.24 -14.22 11.66
C ASP A 229 -12.41 -12.94 10.82
N GLY A 230 -11.34 -12.15 10.62
CA GLY A 230 -11.39 -10.94 9.79
C GLY A 230 -11.89 -9.68 10.50
N ARG A 231 -12.29 -9.79 11.77
CA ARG A 231 -12.77 -8.66 12.58
C ARG A 231 -11.62 -7.80 13.11
N THR A 232 -12.01 -6.62 13.57
CA THR A 232 -11.23 -5.79 14.50
C THR A 232 -11.91 -5.76 15.87
N CYS A 233 -11.33 -5.04 16.84
CA CYS A 233 -12.01 -4.77 18.11
C CYS A 233 -13.25 -3.87 17.97
N LEU A 234 -13.41 -3.17 16.83
CA LEU A 234 -14.55 -2.31 16.56
C LEU A 234 -15.67 -3.14 15.91
N PRO A 235 -16.84 -3.29 16.56
CA PRO A 235 -17.96 -4.01 15.96
C PRO A 235 -18.37 -3.38 14.63
N GLY A 236 -18.65 -4.20 13.63
CA GLY A 236 -18.99 -3.74 12.28
C GLY A 236 -17.79 -3.40 11.39
N LEU A 237 -16.56 -3.31 11.93
CA LEU A 237 -15.35 -3.12 11.13
C LEU A 237 -14.57 -4.43 10.94
N PHE A 238 -14.40 -4.80 9.68
CA PHE A 238 -13.62 -5.93 9.22
C PHE A 238 -12.46 -5.43 8.37
N ILE A 239 -11.35 -6.17 8.32
CA ILE A 239 -10.18 -5.78 7.53
C ILE A 239 -9.63 -6.96 6.72
N ALA A 240 -9.01 -6.67 5.57
CA ALA A 240 -8.41 -7.71 4.73
C ALA A 240 -7.16 -7.20 4.00
N GLY A 241 -6.18 -8.10 3.83
CA GLY A 241 -4.92 -7.79 3.17
C GLY A 241 -4.03 -6.88 4.00
N LYS A 242 -3.17 -6.11 3.31
CA LYS A 242 -2.05 -5.35 3.92
C LYS A 242 -2.45 -4.25 4.93
N VAL A 243 -3.74 -3.91 5.04
CA VAL A 243 -4.23 -3.00 6.09
C VAL A 243 -4.37 -3.72 7.43
N GLY A 244 -4.42 -5.06 7.44
CA GLY A 244 -4.31 -5.90 8.62
C GLY A 244 -2.85 -6.20 8.98
N GLY A 245 -2.57 -6.26 10.28
CA GLY A 245 -1.27 -6.54 10.87
C GLY A 245 -1.31 -7.76 11.78
N GLY A 246 -0.12 -8.26 12.13
CA GLY A 246 0.06 -9.35 13.10
C GLY A 246 0.29 -10.72 12.47
N ILE A 247 -0.38 -11.05 11.36
CA ILE A 247 -0.29 -12.36 10.70
C ILE A 247 1.11 -12.72 10.19
N HIS A 248 1.92 -11.71 9.86
CA HIS A 248 3.27 -11.87 9.32
C HIS A 248 4.37 -11.63 10.36
N GLY A 249 4.00 -11.26 11.59
CA GLY A 249 4.93 -10.87 12.65
C GLY A 249 5.92 -9.79 12.21
N ALA A 250 7.21 -10.00 12.50
CA ALA A 250 8.26 -9.04 12.18
C ALA A 250 8.82 -9.18 10.76
N ASN A 251 8.67 -10.34 10.12
CA ASN A 251 9.27 -10.61 8.82
C ASN A 251 8.39 -11.54 7.99
N ARG A 252 7.70 -10.98 6.98
CA ARG A 252 6.78 -11.71 6.11
C ARG A 252 7.51 -12.69 5.20
N LEU A 253 7.05 -13.94 5.15
CA LEU A 253 7.53 -14.93 4.18
C LEU A 253 7.23 -14.54 2.72
N MET A 254 8.10 -14.95 1.79
CA MET A 254 7.86 -14.77 0.36
C MET A 254 6.51 -15.37 -0.07
N GLY A 255 5.80 -14.69 -0.96
CA GLY A 255 4.57 -15.19 -1.60
C GLY A 255 3.31 -15.16 -0.73
N SER A 256 3.47 -15.02 0.60
CA SER A 256 2.35 -15.08 1.55
C SER A 256 1.38 -13.89 1.49
N SER A 257 1.76 -12.73 0.94
CA SER A 257 0.85 -11.56 0.91
C SER A 257 -0.34 -11.71 -0.03
N LEU A 258 -0.16 -12.36 -1.18
CA LEU A 258 -1.29 -12.60 -2.09
C LEU A 258 -2.24 -13.63 -1.48
N LEU A 259 -1.68 -14.63 -0.77
CA LEU A 259 -2.46 -15.59 -0.01
C LEU A 259 -3.27 -14.88 1.09
N ASP A 260 -2.65 -14.01 1.86
CA ASP A 260 -3.31 -13.15 2.87
C ASP A 260 -4.50 -12.39 2.27
N ILE A 261 -4.30 -11.67 1.16
CA ILE A 261 -5.39 -10.92 0.49
C ILE A 261 -6.58 -11.83 0.13
N VAL A 262 -6.32 -13.00 -0.45
CA VAL A 262 -7.40 -13.92 -0.88
C VAL A 262 -8.08 -14.58 0.31
N VAL A 263 -7.30 -15.04 1.28
CA VAL A 263 -7.80 -15.76 2.47
C VAL A 263 -8.60 -14.82 3.36
N TYR A 264 -8.01 -13.70 3.78
CA TYR A 264 -8.70 -12.73 4.63
C TYR A 264 -9.76 -11.94 3.87
N GLY A 265 -9.62 -11.73 2.57
CA GLY A 265 -10.72 -11.21 1.75
C GLY A 265 -11.96 -12.11 1.81
N ARG A 266 -11.78 -13.43 1.71
CA ARG A 266 -12.86 -14.41 1.84
C ARG A 266 -13.41 -14.47 3.27
N ILE A 267 -12.53 -14.56 4.27
CA ILE A 267 -12.92 -14.66 5.69
C ILE A 267 -13.68 -13.41 6.12
N SER A 268 -13.13 -12.22 5.90
CA SER A 268 -13.77 -10.95 6.28
C SER A 268 -15.10 -10.74 5.55
N GLY A 269 -15.18 -11.16 4.28
CA GLY A 269 -16.44 -11.19 3.54
C GLY A 269 -17.50 -12.09 4.20
N ALA A 270 -17.16 -13.34 4.52
CA ALA A 270 -18.06 -14.29 5.15
C ALA A 270 -18.49 -13.83 6.56
N SER A 271 -17.54 -13.44 7.40
CA SER A 271 -17.80 -12.97 8.76
C SER A 271 -18.62 -11.69 8.78
N SER A 272 -18.45 -10.79 7.80
CA SER A 272 -19.28 -9.60 7.67
C SER A 272 -20.73 -9.94 7.32
N ALA A 273 -20.97 -10.95 6.47
CA ALA A 273 -22.31 -11.41 6.14
C ALA A 273 -23.01 -12.06 7.35
N GLU A 274 -22.28 -12.87 8.12
CA GLU A 274 -22.77 -13.45 9.38
C GLU A 274 -23.08 -12.36 10.42
N TYR A 275 -22.22 -11.35 10.54
CA TYR A 275 -22.45 -10.21 11.42
C TYR A 275 -23.73 -9.45 11.05
N ILE A 276 -23.97 -9.21 9.76
CA ILE A 276 -25.18 -8.55 9.27
C ILE A 276 -26.45 -9.37 9.56
N ALA A 277 -26.36 -10.70 9.50
CA ALA A 277 -27.47 -11.60 9.76
C ALA A 277 -27.83 -11.69 11.26
N GLY A 278 -26.91 -11.32 12.14
CA GLY A 278 -27.13 -11.25 13.59
C GLY A 278 -27.91 -10.01 14.05
N GLU A 279 -28.11 -9.92 15.36
CA GLU A 279 -28.67 -8.73 15.99
C GLU A 279 -27.67 -7.57 15.96
N HIS A 280 -28.13 -6.42 15.49
CA HIS A 280 -27.36 -5.18 15.41
C HIS A 280 -28.15 -4.05 16.06
N THR A 281 -27.42 -3.12 16.68
CA THR A 281 -28.00 -1.95 17.32
C THR A 281 -27.78 -0.76 16.40
N ASP A 282 -28.85 -0.29 15.77
CA ASP A 282 -28.81 0.98 15.07
C ASP A 282 -28.61 2.11 16.10
N GLY A 283 -27.89 3.15 15.69
CA GLY A 283 -27.61 4.29 16.56
C GLY A 283 -27.28 5.54 15.76
N ALA A 284 -27.31 6.70 16.41
CA ALA A 284 -26.98 7.96 15.76
C ALA A 284 -25.51 7.97 15.30
N LEU A 285 -25.28 8.35 14.05
CA LEU A 285 -23.95 8.45 13.44
C LEU A 285 -23.23 9.70 13.90
N HIS A 286 -21.92 9.59 14.16
CA HIS A 286 -21.09 10.72 14.54
C HIS A 286 -19.63 10.56 14.07
N LEU A 287 -18.89 11.69 14.10
CA LEU A 287 -17.48 11.78 13.69
C LEU A 287 -16.60 12.29 14.86
N ASP A 288 -17.03 12.06 16.10
CA ASP A 288 -16.32 12.64 17.25
C ASP A 288 -14.92 12.05 17.43
N HIS A 289 -14.71 10.79 17.05
CA HIS A 289 -13.39 10.16 17.01
C HIS A 289 -12.43 10.95 16.09
N ALA A 290 -12.89 11.36 14.90
CA ALA A 290 -12.11 12.15 13.96
C ALA A 290 -11.89 13.60 14.42
N ARG A 291 -12.89 14.20 15.08
CA ARG A 291 -12.79 15.57 15.65
C ARG A 291 -11.82 15.62 16.83
N SER A 292 -11.91 14.63 17.73
CA SER A 292 -11.04 14.51 18.91
C SER A 292 -9.58 14.37 18.46
N TYR A 293 -9.28 13.44 17.55
CA TYR A 293 -7.93 13.33 16.98
C TYR A 293 -7.47 14.64 16.30
N SER A 294 -8.36 15.31 15.58
CA SER A 294 -8.00 16.58 14.91
C SER A 294 -7.66 17.70 15.90
N SER A 295 -8.21 17.67 17.11
CA SER A 295 -7.88 18.62 18.18
C SER A 295 -6.52 18.35 18.83
N GLU A 296 -6.05 17.09 18.82
CA GLU A 296 -4.76 16.70 19.39
C GLU A 296 -3.56 17.10 18.51
N ILE A 297 -3.75 17.17 17.19
CA ILE A 297 -2.66 17.38 16.23
C ILE A 297 -2.25 18.84 16.02
N ASP A 298 -2.75 19.80 16.81
CA ASP A 298 -2.38 21.23 16.82
C ASP A 298 -2.16 21.85 15.41
N GLY A 299 -3.11 21.64 14.52
CA GLY A 299 -3.05 22.18 13.15
C GLY A 299 -1.98 21.56 12.24
N ARG A 300 -1.24 20.53 12.68
CA ARG A 300 -0.27 19.81 11.83
C ARG A 300 -0.99 19.18 10.65
N VAL A 301 -0.47 19.47 9.47
CA VAL A 301 -1.00 18.94 8.20
C VAL A 301 -0.11 17.76 7.77
N ALA A 302 -0.74 16.65 7.42
CA ALA A 302 -0.03 15.52 6.83
C ALA A 302 0.62 15.96 5.51
N PRO A 303 1.86 15.56 5.21
CA PRO A 303 2.51 15.90 3.95
C PRO A 303 1.72 15.33 2.77
N ALA A 304 1.70 16.06 1.65
CA ALA A 304 1.13 15.56 0.41
C ALA A 304 2.02 14.43 -0.14
N LEU A 305 1.52 13.19 -0.11
CA LEU A 305 2.25 12.00 -0.55
C LEU A 305 2.15 11.77 -2.06
N ILE A 306 1.10 12.31 -2.69
CA ILE A 306 0.87 12.25 -4.13
C ILE A 306 0.72 13.70 -4.59
N PRO A 307 1.70 14.23 -5.35
CA PRO A 307 1.57 15.53 -6.00
C PRO A 307 0.35 15.56 -6.92
N ASP A 308 -0.26 16.73 -7.09
CA ASP A 308 -1.26 16.90 -8.13
C ASP A 308 -0.55 17.01 -9.47
N TYR A 309 -0.66 15.97 -10.29
CA TYR A 309 -0.10 15.92 -11.63
C TYR A 309 -1.11 16.36 -12.69
N THR A 310 -2.30 16.77 -12.29
CA THR A 310 -3.38 17.16 -13.19
C THR A 310 -3.12 18.57 -13.70
N ASP A 311 -3.15 18.74 -15.01
CA ASP A 311 -3.04 20.05 -15.64
C ASP A 311 -4.22 20.96 -15.18
N PRO A 312 -3.97 22.21 -14.72
CA PRO A 312 -5.03 23.15 -14.36
C PRO A 312 -6.09 23.36 -15.45
N GLU A 313 -5.73 23.28 -16.75
CA GLU A 313 -6.72 23.37 -17.83
C GLU A 313 -7.66 22.16 -17.89
N LEU A 314 -7.17 20.98 -17.47
CA LEU A 314 -7.97 19.76 -17.38
C LEU A 314 -8.98 19.84 -16.22
N TRP A 315 -8.56 20.47 -15.12
CA TRP A 315 -9.42 20.78 -13.97
C TRP A 315 -10.60 21.67 -14.37
N GLU A 316 -10.37 22.74 -15.14
CA GLU A 316 -11.44 23.63 -15.61
C GLU A 316 -12.47 22.90 -16.49
N ARG A 317 -12.03 21.88 -17.23
CA ARG A 317 -12.91 21.05 -18.09
C ARG A 317 -13.64 19.95 -17.29
N GLN A 318 -13.09 19.49 -16.16
CA GLN A 318 -13.70 18.49 -15.28
C GLN A 318 -14.84 19.00 -14.40
N LEU A 319 -15.03 20.32 -14.28
CA LEU A 319 -16.24 20.93 -13.69
C LEU A 319 -17.55 20.57 -14.44
N THR A 320 -17.36 19.81 -15.52
CA THR A 320 -18.19 18.90 -16.28
C THR A 320 -19.38 18.15 -15.68
N THR A 321 -19.60 18.05 -14.37
CA THR A 321 -20.62 17.08 -13.87
C THR A 321 -21.28 17.49 -12.57
N SER A 322 -22.37 18.25 -12.68
CA SER A 322 -23.42 18.20 -11.67
C SER A 322 -23.89 16.74 -11.53
N TYR A 323 -23.65 16.11 -10.38
CA TYR A 323 -24.13 14.77 -10.08
C TYR A 323 -25.66 14.77 -10.05
N VAL A 324 -26.28 14.29 -11.13
CA VAL A 324 -27.73 14.01 -11.17
C VAL A 324 -27.89 12.56 -10.76
N GLY A 325 -28.16 12.33 -9.48
CA GLY A 325 -28.11 11.01 -8.86
C GLY A 325 -29.03 9.95 -9.49
N ASN A 326 -28.73 8.71 -9.09
CA ASN A 326 -29.46 7.45 -9.26
C ASN A 326 -29.24 6.73 -10.60
N VAL A 327 -28.14 5.99 -10.70
CA VAL A 327 -28.15 4.75 -11.50
C VAL A 327 -28.29 3.59 -10.51
N ARG A 328 -29.38 2.84 -10.70
CA ARG A 328 -29.85 1.73 -9.87
C ARG A 328 -28.88 0.56 -9.81
#